data_AF-A0AAU9T9V0-F1
#
_entry.id   AF-A0AAU9T9V0-F1
#
_cell.length_a   1.000
_cell.length_b   1.000
_cell.length_c   1.000
_cell.angle_alpha   90.00
_cell.angle_beta   90.00
_cell.angle_gamma   90.00
#
_symmetry.space_group_name_H-M   'P 1'
#
loop_
_entity.id
_entity.type
_entity.pdbx_description
1 polymer ?
#
loop_
_entity_poly.entity_id
_entity_poly.type
_entity_poly.pdbx_seq_one_letter_code
_entity_poly.pdbx_strand_id
1 'polypeptide(L)'
;MVEVDSQHIDNQNAVYLPHHGVLREDKTTTKLRIVFDASCKGVNGFSLNDDLLVGPKLQQDLRHILMRWRTHKICITADIIKMYRMVRVAEEDTDFQRLLWRSTPDEPLRHYKLLRLTFGTACAPYLAVKSLQR
;
A
#
# COMPACT_ATOMS: atom_id res chain seq x y z
N MET A 1 1.95 -11.23 4.40
CA MET A 1 0.85 -11.82 3.63
C MET A 1 0.56 -13.17 4.24
N VAL A 2 -0.66 -13.64 4.12
CA VAL A 2 -1.06 -14.99 4.51
C VAL A 2 -1.85 -15.59 3.35
N GLU A 3 -1.74 -16.90 3.18
CA GLU A 3 -2.55 -17.62 2.20
C GLU A 3 -4.01 -17.57 2.65
N VAL A 4 -4.93 -17.41 1.71
CA VAL A 4 -6.36 -17.41 1.98
C VAL A 4 -6.81 -18.87 2.02
N ASP A 5 -7.55 -19.26 3.07
CA ASP A 5 -8.09 -20.61 3.18
C ASP A 5 -9.03 -20.92 2.02
N SER A 6 -9.02 -22.17 1.55
CA SER A 6 -9.80 -22.61 0.38
C SER A 6 -11.29 -22.29 0.49
N GLN A 7 -11.84 -22.27 1.71
CA GLN A 7 -13.25 -21.97 1.99
C GLN A 7 -13.59 -20.48 1.81
N HIS A 8 -12.59 -19.60 1.82
CA HIS A 8 -12.76 -18.14 1.77
C HIS A 8 -12.29 -17.51 0.45
N ILE A 9 -11.87 -18.33 -0.52
CA ILE A 9 -11.44 -17.87 -1.85
C ILE A 9 -12.57 -17.12 -2.56
N ASP A 10 -13.79 -17.68 -2.52
CA ASP A 10 -14.99 -17.17 -3.21
C ASP A 10 -15.74 -16.06 -2.45
N ASN A 11 -15.06 -15.34 -1.55
CA ASN A 11 -15.65 -14.19 -0.88
C ASN A 11 -16.00 -13.09 -1.91
N GLN A 12 -17.30 -12.83 -2.09
CA GLN A 12 -17.81 -11.87 -3.08
C GLN A 12 -17.39 -10.43 -2.81
N ASN A 13 -17.04 -10.09 -1.56
CA ASN A 13 -16.60 -8.75 -1.19
C ASN A 13 -15.09 -8.57 -1.34
N ALA A 14 -14.35 -9.62 -1.68
CA ALA A 14 -12.90 -9.54 -1.75
C ALA A 14 -12.43 -8.81 -3.03
N VAL A 15 -11.35 -8.05 -2.90
CA VAL A 15 -10.74 -7.33 -4.01
C VAL A 15 -9.34 -7.87 -4.27
N TYR A 16 -9.12 -8.30 -5.52
CA TYR A 16 -7.81 -8.74 -6.00
C TYR A 16 -7.11 -7.57 -6.68
N LEU A 17 -5.95 -7.18 -6.15
CA LEU A 17 -5.12 -6.13 -6.70
C LEU A 17 -4.19 -6.70 -7.76
N PRO A 18 -4.29 -6.26 -9.04
CA PRO A 18 -3.26 -6.53 -10.02
C PRO A 18 -1.92 -6.01 -9.52
N HIS A 19 -0.86 -6.76 -9.78
CA HIS A 19 0.48 -6.34 -9.42
C HIS A 19 1.50 -6.77 -10.44
N HIS A 20 2.59 -6.00 -10.53
CA HIS A 20 3.71 -6.31 -11.40
C HIS A 20 5.02 -5.87 -10.77
N GLY A 21 6.11 -6.51 -11.19
CA GLY A 21 7.46 -6.14 -10.78
C GLY A 21 8.02 -5.05 -11.68
N VAL A 22 8.56 -4.00 -11.08
CA VAL A 22 9.31 -2.94 -11.77
C VAL A 22 10.77 -3.00 -11.35
N LEU A 23 11.65 -3.17 -12.34
CA LEU A 23 13.09 -3.05 -12.20
C LEU A 23 13.51 -1.66 -12.66
N ARG A 24 14.39 -1.00 -11.90
CA ARG A 24 14.96 0.31 -12.26
C ARG A 24 16.42 0.15 -12.64
N GLU A 25 16.69 -0.08 -13.91
CA GLU A 25 18.03 -0.37 -14.44
C GLU A 25 19.06 0.73 -14.13
N ASP A 26 18.59 1.97 -13.89
CA ASP A 26 19.40 3.17 -13.67
C ASP A 26 20.13 3.27 -12.30
N LYS A 27 20.00 2.28 -11.41
CA LYS A 27 20.66 2.29 -10.08
C LYS A 27 21.48 1.03 -9.84
N THR A 28 22.72 1.20 -9.38
CA THR A 28 23.68 0.13 -9.02
C THR A 28 23.20 -0.91 -8.00
N THR A 29 22.06 -0.67 -7.33
CA THR A 29 21.44 -1.59 -6.36
C THR A 29 19.96 -1.80 -6.71
N THR A 30 19.67 -2.43 -7.85
CA THR A 30 18.30 -2.58 -8.35
C THR A 30 17.50 -3.60 -7.56
N LYS A 31 16.93 -3.20 -6.41
CA LYS A 31 15.91 -4.01 -5.74
C LYS A 31 14.63 -3.96 -6.57
N LEU A 32 14.15 -5.13 -7.01
CA LEU A 32 12.82 -5.32 -7.59
C LEU A 32 11.76 -4.66 -6.70
N ARG A 33 10.89 -3.84 -7.30
CA ARG A 33 9.76 -3.22 -6.60
C ARG A 33 8.48 -3.81 -7.15
N ILE A 34 7.65 -4.34 -6.27
CA ILE A 34 6.29 -4.73 -6.65
C ILE A 34 5.47 -3.44 -6.70
N VAL A 35 4.57 -3.31 -7.68
CA VAL A 35 3.58 -2.26 -7.77
C VAL A 35 2.21 -2.90 -7.71
N PHE A 36 1.35 -2.40 -6.82
CA PHE A 36 -0.05 -2.81 -6.71
C PHE A 36 -0.94 -1.74 -7.34
N ASP A 37 -1.86 -2.15 -8.18
CA ASP A 37 -2.78 -1.24 -8.86
C ASP A 37 -4.17 -1.30 -8.21
N ALA A 38 -4.43 -0.36 -7.29
CA ALA A 38 -5.74 -0.18 -6.68
C ALA A 38 -6.68 0.74 -7.49
N SER A 39 -6.21 1.24 -8.64
CA SER A 39 -6.98 2.06 -9.58
C SER A 39 -7.53 1.24 -10.75
N CYS A 40 -7.15 -0.04 -10.84
CA CYS A 40 -7.72 -0.96 -11.81
C CYS A 40 -9.22 -1.13 -11.53
N LYS A 41 -10.03 -0.94 -12.58
CA LYS A 41 -11.49 -1.01 -12.49
C LYS A 41 -11.96 -2.46 -12.57
N GLY A 42 -12.86 -2.82 -11.68
CA GLY A 42 -13.53 -4.11 -11.70
C GLY A 42 -14.64 -4.20 -12.75
N VAL A 43 -15.36 -5.32 -12.73
CA VAL A 43 -16.52 -5.57 -13.62
C VAL A 43 -17.64 -4.54 -13.39
N ASN A 44 -17.74 -4.00 -12.17
CA ASN A 44 -18.67 -2.94 -11.80
C ASN A 44 -18.26 -1.54 -12.33
N GLY A 45 -17.09 -1.40 -12.96
CA GLY A 45 -16.60 -0.13 -13.51
C GLY A 45 -15.96 0.82 -12.48
N PHE A 46 -15.87 0.41 -11.21
CA PHE A 46 -15.23 1.15 -10.12
C PHE A 46 -13.93 0.46 -9.69
N SER A 47 -12.97 1.26 -9.24
CA SER A 47 -11.72 0.77 -8.63
C SER A 47 -11.81 0.83 -7.11
N LEU A 48 -10.93 0.08 -6.42
CA LEU A 48 -10.85 0.17 -4.95
C LEU A 48 -10.58 1.61 -4.49
N ASN A 49 -9.78 2.37 -5.25
CA ASN A 49 -9.50 3.76 -4.95
C ASN A 49 -10.72 4.69 -5.07
N ASP A 50 -11.69 4.34 -5.92
CA ASP A 50 -12.93 5.12 -6.04
C ASP A 50 -13.86 4.89 -4.83
N ASP A 51 -13.82 3.69 -4.24
CA ASP A 51 -14.64 3.31 -3.09
C ASP A 51 -14.02 3.72 -1.73
N LEU A 52 -12.69 3.91 -1.69
CA LEU A 52 -11.96 4.26 -0.48
C LEU A 52 -12.08 5.74 -0.11
N LEU A 53 -12.38 6.01 1.16
CA LEU A 53 -12.28 7.35 1.73
C LEU A 53 -10.81 7.75 1.93
N VAL A 54 -10.33 8.71 1.12
CA VAL A 54 -8.94 9.20 1.14
C VAL A 54 -8.54 9.79 2.50
N GLY A 55 -9.49 10.46 3.16
CA GLY A 55 -9.24 11.25 4.37
C GLY A 55 -8.59 12.62 4.07
N PRO A 56 -8.60 13.55 5.05
CA PRO A 56 -8.03 14.88 4.88
C PRO A 56 -6.50 14.86 4.84
N LYS A 57 -5.88 15.87 4.21
CA LYS A 57 -4.42 16.03 4.22
C LYS A 57 -3.92 16.37 5.62
N LEU A 58 -3.14 15.46 6.21
CA LEU A 58 -2.53 15.65 7.53
C LEU A 58 -1.13 16.25 7.48
N GLN A 59 -0.43 16.20 6.34
CA GLN A 59 0.93 16.73 6.23
C GLN A 59 0.91 18.26 6.21
N GLN A 60 1.75 18.86 7.06
CA GLN A 60 2.04 20.29 7.02
C GLN A 60 2.65 20.67 5.66
N ASP A 61 2.40 21.90 5.21
CA ASP A 61 3.03 22.40 3.99
C ASP A 61 4.55 22.42 4.15
N LEU A 62 5.24 21.89 3.15
CA LEU A 62 6.70 21.85 3.11
C LEU A 62 7.31 23.24 3.28
N ARG A 63 6.67 24.29 2.73
CA ARG A 63 7.11 25.69 2.89
C ARG A 63 7.17 26.10 4.35
N HIS A 64 6.14 25.77 5.14
CA HIS A 64 6.10 26.10 6.57
C HIS A 64 7.18 25.33 7.35
N ILE A 65 7.40 24.06 7.01
CA ILE A 65 8.47 23.24 7.61
C ILE A 65 9.84 23.87 7.33
N LEU A 66 10.13 24.21 6.06
CA LEU A 66 11.41 24.80 5.65
C LEU A 66 11.65 26.19 6.25
N MET A 67 10.62 27.04 6.34
CA MET A 67 10.74 28.34 7.01
C MET A 67 11.08 28.20 8.48
N ARG A 68 10.46 27.25 9.20
CA ARG A 68 10.77 26.96 10.61
C ARG A 68 12.17 26.38 10.78
N TRP A 69 12.61 25.50 9.88
CA TRP A 69 13.97 24.95 9.94
C TRP A 69 15.03 26.06 9.86
N ARG A 70 14.79 27.10 9.05
CA ARG A 70 15.70 28.25 8.93
C ARG A 70 15.84 29.08 10.21
N THR A 71 14.94 28.96 11.18
CA THR A 71 15.06 29.67 12.47
C THR A 71 15.96 28.94 13.47
N HIS A 72 16.36 27.69 13.19
CA HIS A 72 17.20 26.88 14.06
C HIS A 72 18.61 26.70 13.48
N LYS A 73 19.63 26.73 14.34
CA LYS A 73 21.03 26.51 13.92
C LYS A 73 21.31 25.07 13.46
N ILE A 74 20.54 24.09 13.97
CA ILE A 74 20.72 22.66 13.72
C ILE A 74 19.34 22.05 13.48
N CYS A 75 19.21 21.23 12.44
CA CYS A 75 18.02 20.47 12.10
C CYS A 75 18.35 18.98 11.98
N ILE A 76 17.44 18.11 12.43
CA ILE A 76 17.58 16.65 12.33
C ILE A 76 16.52 16.13 11.36
N THR A 77 16.93 15.22 10.47
CA THR A 77 16.04 14.59 9.50
C THR A 77 16.24 13.07 9.59
N ALA A 78 15.16 12.32 9.46
CA ALA A 78 15.19 10.87 9.41
C ALA A 78 14.13 10.36 8.43
N ASP A 79 14.39 9.22 7.80
CA ASP A 79 13.45 8.53 6.93
C ASP A 79 12.91 7.26 7.63
N ILE A 80 11.59 7.06 7.57
CA ILE A 80 10.97 5.84 8.08
C ILE A 80 10.90 4.82 6.96
N ILE A 81 11.93 3.98 6.90
CA ILE A 81 12.06 2.95 5.86
C ILE A 81 10.82 2.04 5.89
N LYS A 82 10.15 1.93 4.74
CA LYS A 82 8.94 1.09 4.54
C LYS A 82 7.80 1.44 5.51
N MET A 83 7.61 2.71 5.82
CA MET A 83 6.56 3.23 6.74
C MET A 83 5.19 2.55 6.58
N TYR A 84 4.65 2.44 5.37
CA TYR A 84 3.35 1.80 5.11
C TYR A 84 3.28 0.37 5.66
N ARG A 85 4.35 -0.42 5.50
CA ARG A 85 4.40 -1.82 5.94
C ARG A 85 4.43 -1.99 7.46
N MET A 86 4.65 -0.90 8.21
CA MET A 86 4.60 -0.92 9.68
C MET A 86 3.17 -0.83 10.21
N VAL A 87 2.21 -0.39 9.41
CA VAL A 87 0.79 -0.26 9.80
C VAL A 87 0.05 -1.57 9.53
N ARG A 88 -0.61 -2.14 10.55
CA ARG A 88 -1.54 -3.28 10.37
C ARG A 88 -2.88 -2.76 9.89
N VAL A 89 -3.48 -3.48 8.95
CA VAL A 89 -4.87 -3.25 8.54
C VAL A 89 -5.79 -4.09 9.42
N ALA A 90 -7.01 -3.61 9.67
CA ALA A 90 -8.02 -4.36 10.41
C ALA A 90 -8.29 -5.70 9.70
N GLU A 91 -8.54 -6.76 10.46
CA GLU A 91 -8.66 -8.11 9.90
C GLU A 91 -9.80 -8.22 8.89
N GLU A 92 -10.92 -7.53 9.16
CA GLU A 92 -12.08 -7.38 8.27
C GLU A 92 -11.74 -6.72 6.92
N ASP A 93 -10.79 -5.79 6.89
CA ASP A 93 -10.40 -5.05 5.68
C ASP A 93 -9.28 -5.76 4.89
N THR A 94 -8.69 -6.82 5.42
CA THR A 94 -7.59 -7.52 4.73
C THR A 94 -8.01 -8.19 3.43
N ASP A 95 -9.31 -8.48 3.27
CA ASP A 95 -9.86 -9.06 2.05
C ASP A 95 -10.00 -8.08 0.88
N PHE A 96 -9.86 -6.78 1.12
CA PHE A 96 -9.82 -5.76 0.05
C PHE A 96 -8.43 -5.59 -0.58
N GLN A 97 -7.44 -6.36 -0.11
CA GLN A 97 -6.06 -6.31 -0.60
C GLN A 97 -5.52 -7.72 -0.82
N ARG A 98 -6.28 -8.52 -1.59
CA ARG A 98 -5.88 -9.86 -2.03
C ARG A 98 -5.00 -9.80 -3.27
N LEU A 99 -4.24 -10.86 -3.49
CA LEU A 99 -3.29 -11.05 -4.57
C LEU A 99 -3.34 -12.50 -5.06
N LEU A 100 -3.05 -12.68 -6.35
CA LEU A 100 -2.87 -13.99 -6.97
C LEU A 100 -1.39 -14.21 -7.26
N TRP A 101 -0.81 -15.30 -6.75
CA TRP A 101 0.62 -15.57 -6.92
C TRP A 101 0.88 -17.04 -7.24
N ARG A 102 1.87 -17.27 -8.11
CA ARG A 102 2.49 -18.58 -8.40
C ARG A 102 3.95 -18.35 -8.77
N SER A 103 4.84 -19.30 -8.46
CA SER A 103 6.28 -19.13 -8.73
C SER A 103 6.62 -19.44 -10.18
N THR A 104 5.89 -20.39 -10.76
CA THR A 104 6.05 -20.83 -12.15
C THR A 104 4.69 -20.90 -12.84
N PRO A 105 4.63 -20.82 -14.19
CA PRO A 105 3.38 -20.96 -14.93
C PRO A 105 2.67 -22.30 -14.73
N ASP A 106 3.41 -23.34 -14.37
CA ASP A 106 2.92 -24.71 -14.17
C ASP A 106 2.36 -24.94 -12.76
N GLU A 107 2.71 -24.08 -11.80
CA GLU A 107 2.18 -24.13 -10.44
C GLU A 107 0.72 -23.64 -10.38
N PRO A 108 -0.10 -24.24 -9.49
CA PRO A 108 -1.45 -23.75 -9.25
C PRO A 108 -1.41 -22.34 -8.66
N LEU A 109 -2.37 -21.52 -9.07
CA LEU A 109 -2.50 -20.16 -8.59
C LEU A 109 -2.93 -20.16 -7.12
N ARG A 110 -2.22 -19.40 -6.29
CA ARG A 110 -2.52 -19.26 -4.86
C ARG A 110 -3.05 -17.88 -4.56
N HIS A 111 -3.92 -17.82 -3.56
CA HIS A 111 -4.59 -16.60 -3.12
C HIS A 111 -3.93 -16.12 -1.83
N TYR A 112 -3.45 -14.88 -1.83
CA TYR A 112 -2.83 -14.26 -0.65
C TYR A 112 -3.58 -13.01 -0.26
N LYS A 113 -3.65 -12.71 1.04
CA LYS A 113 -4.09 -11.40 1.54
C LYS A 113 -2.96 -10.65 2.22
N LEU A 114 -2.89 -9.35 1.95
CA LEU A 114 -1.93 -8.45 2.59
C LEU A 114 -2.46 -8.04 3.97
N LEU A 115 -1.58 -8.09 4.98
CA LEU A 115 -1.92 -7.78 6.39
C LEU A 115 -1.52 -6.37 6.82
N ARG A 116 -0.81 -5.67 5.95
CA ARG A 116 -0.18 -4.38 6.23
C ARG A 116 -0.60 -3.42 5.15
N LEU A 117 -0.64 -2.15 5.49
CA LEU A 117 -1.09 -1.11 4.57
C LEU A 117 -0.29 -1.14 3.27
N THR A 118 -1.02 -1.30 2.17
CA THR A 118 -0.46 -1.44 0.83
C THR A 118 -0.32 -0.07 0.19
N PHE A 119 0.82 0.19 -0.44
CA PHE A 119 1.02 1.41 -1.21
C PHE A 119 0.25 1.33 -2.53
N GLY A 120 -0.24 2.47 -3.01
CA GLY A 120 -1.09 2.53 -4.21
C GLY A 120 -2.58 2.66 -3.90
N THR A 121 -3.01 2.42 -2.65
CA THR A 121 -4.36 2.77 -2.22
C THR A 121 -4.47 4.25 -1.88
N ALA A 122 -5.61 4.86 -2.19
CA ALA A 122 -5.82 6.30 -2.08
C ALA A 122 -5.75 6.80 -0.62
N CYS A 123 -6.23 6.00 0.34
CA CYS A 123 -6.19 6.31 1.76
C CYS A 123 -4.83 6.04 2.45
N ALA A 124 -3.89 5.35 1.80
CA ALA A 124 -2.63 4.93 2.44
C ALA A 124 -1.81 6.09 3.04
N PRO A 125 -1.64 7.25 2.36
CA PRO A 125 -0.91 8.37 2.93
C PRO A 125 -1.55 8.91 4.22
N TYR A 126 -2.89 9.01 4.23
CA TYR A 126 -3.63 9.46 5.40
C TYR A 126 -3.47 8.48 6.56
N LEU A 127 -3.76 7.20 6.33
CA LEU A 127 -3.72 6.16 7.36
C LEU A 127 -2.32 6.07 8.00
N ALA A 128 -1.27 6.07 7.17
CA ALA A 128 0.09 5.94 7.66
C ALA A 128 0.52 7.14 8.52
N VAL A 129 0.20 8.37 8.11
CA VAL A 129 0.51 9.57 8.91
C VAL A 129 -0.36 9.62 10.16
N LYS A 130 -1.64 9.28 10.07
CA LYS A 130 -2.55 9.26 11.21
C LYS A 130 -2.08 8.28 12.29
N SER A 131 -1.54 7.12 11.91
CA SER A 131 -0.96 6.16 12.86
C SER A 131 0.28 6.68 13.60
N LEU A 132 0.97 7.71 13.09
CA LEU A 132 2.10 8.36 13.76
C LEU A 132 1.66 9.50 14.69
N GLN A 133 0.47 10.04 14.49
CA GLN A 133 -0.08 11.13 15.29
C GLN A 133 -0.82 10.53 16.49
N ARG A 134 -0.49 11.00 17.70
CA ARG A 134 -1.26 10.72 18.92
C ARG A 134 -2.52 11.58 18.96
#